data_AF-A0A426Y3B4-F1
#
_entry.id   AF-A0A426Y3B4-F1
#
_cell.length_a   1.000
_cell.length_b   1.000
_cell.length_c   1.000
_cell.angle_alpha   90.00
_cell.angle_beta   90.00
_cell.angle_gamma   90.00
#
_symmetry.space_group_name_H-M   'P 1'
#
loop_
_entity.id
_entity.type
_entity.pdbx_description
1 polymer ?
#
loop_
_entity_poly.entity_id
_entity_poly.type
_entity_poly.pdbx_seq_one_letter_code
_entity_poly.pdbx_strand_id
1 'polypeptide(L)'
;FRQVVDECLFRSNALLADLCGDPFDSASSLPVASGADPVRLHVEPVEHSHLSLLLQSDNVAVSKFVMVLSYDCIEISNLSNLASRNLYRQLHLFGHRSSPQEVLLEGEPQKAFGESLPLFMQLCETTIRMRDVLGNLLQQLNSVYSLRDKNVRPLNSIKNLKLRTAFEALGEGLAVFLVLDEIIKQNAHIKSYLALFSRMLNKVKLDLDTFDINVEDLDLIDQVVGDVEKLLEVSFFQARTINLVG
;
A
#
# COMPACT_ATOMS: atom_id res chain seq x y z
N PHE A 1 30.59 4.32 -2.83
CA PHE A 1 29.30 3.75 -3.28
C PHE A 1 29.48 2.58 -4.26
N ARG A 2 30.00 2.74 -5.49
CA ARG A 2 30.26 1.58 -6.39
C ARG A 2 31.08 0.46 -5.73
N GLN A 3 32.17 0.83 -5.08
CA GLN A 3 33.08 -0.11 -4.41
C GLN A 3 32.41 -0.94 -3.29
N VAL A 4 31.42 -0.37 -2.60
CA VAL A 4 30.69 -1.04 -1.50
C VAL A 4 29.62 -1.98 -2.05
N VAL A 5 28.96 -1.56 -3.15
CA VAL A 5 28.01 -2.40 -3.89
C VAL A 5 28.72 -3.59 -4.52
N ASP A 6 29.91 -3.36 -5.10
CA ASP A 6 30.75 -4.41 -5.68
C ASP A 6 31.25 -5.39 -4.62
N GLU A 7 31.61 -4.90 -3.42
CA GLU A 7 32.02 -5.76 -2.30
C GLU A 7 30.85 -6.61 -1.76
N CYS A 8 29.64 -6.06 -1.72
CA CYS A 8 28.44 -6.79 -1.29
C CYS A 8 28.03 -7.87 -2.31
N LEU A 9 28.06 -7.55 -3.61
CA LEU A 9 27.83 -8.51 -4.69
C LEU A 9 28.88 -9.63 -4.69
N PHE A 10 30.15 -9.30 -4.43
CA PHE A 10 31.22 -10.28 -4.37
C PHE A 10 31.05 -11.24 -3.18
N ARG A 11 30.71 -10.72 -2.00
CA ARG A 11 30.46 -11.56 -0.80
C ARG A 11 29.23 -12.46 -0.96
N SER A 12 28.16 -11.95 -1.59
CA SER A 12 26.96 -12.75 -1.85
C SER A 12 27.26 -13.90 -2.82
N ASN A 13 28.01 -13.66 -3.89
CA ASN A 13 28.37 -14.70 -4.85
C ASN A 13 29.35 -15.74 -4.27
N ALA A 14 30.27 -15.31 -3.40
CA ALA A 14 31.17 -16.23 -2.70
C ALA A 14 30.41 -17.17 -1.74
N LEU A 15 29.43 -16.64 -1.01
CA LEU A 15 28.58 -17.44 -0.12
C LEU A 15 27.68 -18.43 -0.88
N LEU A 16 27.25 -18.07 -2.10
CA LEU A 16 26.49 -18.98 -2.97
C LEU A 16 27.37 -20.05 -3.63
N ALA A 17 28.64 -19.76 -3.88
CA ALA A 17 29.60 -20.74 -4.39
C ALA A 17 29.95 -21.81 -3.35
N ASP A 18 30.04 -21.44 -2.06
CA ASP A 18 30.25 -22.37 -0.95
C ASP A 18 29.07 -23.35 -0.73
N LEU A 19 27.85 -22.98 -1.13
CA LEU A 19 26.68 -23.87 -1.10
C LEU A 19 26.66 -24.89 -2.25
N CYS A 20 27.48 -24.67 -3.28
CA CYS A 20 27.54 -25.50 -4.48
C CYS A 20 28.75 -26.45 -4.48
N GLY A 21 29.53 -26.48 -3.39
CA GLY A 21 30.64 -27.41 -3.19
C GLY A 21 30.13 -28.77 -2.73
N ASP A 22 30.19 -29.76 -3.61
CA ASP A 22 29.91 -31.17 -3.33
C ASP A 22 30.74 -31.71 -2.14
N PRO A 23 30.11 -32.23 -1.09
CA PRO A 23 30.68 -33.29 -0.28
C PRO A 23 30.08 -34.62 -0.76
N PHE A 24 30.93 -35.55 -1.17
CA PHE A 24 30.65 -36.95 -1.54
C PHE A 24 30.45 -37.27 -3.03
N ASP A 25 31.58 -37.30 -3.74
CA ASP A 25 31.93 -38.50 -4.51
C ASP A 25 31.84 -39.73 -3.58
N SER A 26 30.74 -40.49 -3.64
CA SER A 26 30.68 -41.96 -3.52
C SER A 26 29.22 -42.44 -3.40
N ALA A 27 28.88 -43.35 -4.29
CA ALA A 27 27.58 -43.99 -4.46
C ALA A 27 26.85 -44.39 -3.16
N SER A 28 25.63 -43.88 -2.98
CA SER A 28 24.49 -44.68 -2.50
C SER A 28 23.17 -43.97 -2.83
N SER A 29 22.21 -44.78 -3.26
CA SER A 29 20.92 -44.41 -3.84
C SER A 29 19.96 -43.73 -2.87
N LEU A 30 19.48 -42.53 -3.22
CA LEU A 30 18.19 -42.00 -2.78
C LEU A 30 17.46 -41.38 -3.98
N PRO A 31 16.13 -41.54 -4.09
CA PRO A 31 15.39 -41.18 -5.30
C PRO A 31 15.33 -39.67 -5.46
N VAL A 32 15.61 -39.21 -6.68
CA VAL A 32 15.39 -37.84 -7.13
C VAL A 32 13.91 -37.51 -6.94
N ALA A 33 13.61 -36.68 -5.93
CA ALA A 33 12.30 -36.05 -5.82
C ALA A 33 12.22 -34.95 -6.89
N SER A 34 11.63 -35.28 -8.04
CA SER A 34 11.05 -34.27 -8.94
C SER A 34 9.91 -33.57 -8.19
N GLY A 35 10.20 -32.43 -7.55
CA GLY A 35 9.18 -31.68 -6.83
C GLY A 35 9.67 -30.53 -5.93
N ALA A 36 10.95 -30.15 -5.99
CA ALA A 36 11.41 -28.98 -5.25
C ALA A 36 10.96 -27.71 -5.98
N ASP A 37 9.88 -27.12 -5.51
CA ASP A 37 9.44 -25.76 -5.89
C ASP A 37 10.65 -24.81 -5.73
N PRO A 38 11.03 -24.04 -6.77
CA PRO A 38 12.21 -23.19 -6.67
C PRO A 38 11.99 -22.12 -5.60
N VAL A 39 12.81 -22.16 -4.55
CA VAL A 39 12.83 -21.13 -3.51
C VAL A 39 13.34 -19.83 -4.15
N ARG A 40 12.43 -18.89 -4.42
CA ARG A 40 12.80 -17.57 -4.92
C ARG A 40 13.30 -16.72 -3.75
N LEU A 41 14.62 -16.53 -3.67
CA LEU A 41 15.23 -15.60 -2.72
C LEU A 41 15.12 -14.17 -3.27
N HIS A 42 14.30 -13.34 -2.61
CA HIS A 42 14.23 -11.90 -2.89
C HIS A 42 15.24 -11.20 -1.99
N VAL A 43 16.43 -10.90 -2.53
CA VAL A 43 17.46 -10.16 -1.80
C VAL A 43 17.39 -8.71 -2.24
N GLU A 44 16.76 -7.86 -1.43
CA GLU A 44 16.89 -6.40 -1.55
C GLU A 44 17.90 -5.90 -0.52
N PRO A 45 18.81 -4.99 -0.90
CA PRO A 45 19.68 -4.33 0.07
C PRO A 45 18.82 -3.58 1.10
N VAL A 46 18.89 -3.97 2.36
CA VAL A 46 18.20 -3.29 3.46
C VAL A 46 19.19 -2.34 4.13
N GLU A 47 18.96 -1.03 4.02
CA GLU A 47 19.73 -0.01 4.72
C GLU A 47 19.20 0.13 6.15
N HIS A 48 20.06 -0.13 7.15
CA HIS A 48 19.70 -0.02 8.57
C HIS A 48 20.06 1.33 9.19
N SER A 49 20.66 2.24 8.43
CA SER A 49 21.06 3.56 8.91
C SER A 49 19.88 4.53 8.97
N HIS A 50 19.83 5.38 10.00
CA HIS A 50 18.85 6.47 10.05
C HIS A 50 19.12 7.49 8.94
N LEU A 51 18.04 7.98 8.32
CA LEU A 51 18.11 8.93 7.21
C LEU A 51 18.88 10.22 7.55
N SER A 52 18.82 10.65 8.83
CA SER A 52 19.56 11.79 9.35
C SER A 52 21.09 11.61 9.32
N LEU A 53 21.57 10.36 9.43
CA LEU A 53 23.00 10.04 9.35
C LEU A 53 23.48 10.00 7.91
N LEU A 54 22.61 9.60 6.97
CA LEU A 54 22.91 9.52 5.54
C LEU A 54 22.93 10.90 4.86
N LEU A 55 22.23 11.89 5.42
CA LEU A 55 22.03 13.21 4.82
C LEU A 55 22.90 14.34 5.43
N GLN A 56 24.07 14.00 5.97
CA GLN A 56 25.02 15.01 6.43
C GLN A 56 25.51 15.86 5.25
N SER A 57 25.18 17.15 5.27
CA SER A 57 25.58 18.13 4.25
C SER A 57 25.87 19.47 4.91
N ASP A 58 26.86 20.18 4.39
CA ASP A 58 27.20 21.54 4.82
C ASP A 58 26.08 22.55 4.56
N ASN A 59 25.13 22.19 3.68
CA ASN A 59 23.94 22.99 3.41
C ASN A 59 22.72 22.43 4.16
N VAL A 60 22.41 23.06 5.29
CA VAL A 60 21.27 22.69 6.16
C VAL A 60 19.93 22.72 5.40
N ALA A 61 19.75 23.66 4.46
CA ALA A 61 18.51 23.75 3.69
C ALA A 61 18.35 22.58 2.73
N VAL A 62 19.43 22.16 2.06
CA VAL A 62 19.44 20.98 1.18
C VAL A 62 19.24 19.70 1.99
N SER A 63 19.93 19.55 3.12
CA SER A 63 19.77 18.38 4.00
C SER A 63 18.31 18.22 4.47
N LYS A 64 17.68 19.31 4.92
CA LYS A 64 16.25 19.31 5.29
C LYS A 64 15.34 18.96 4.11
N PHE A 65 15.56 19.56 2.95
CA PHE A 65 14.76 19.29 1.76
C PHE A 65 14.83 17.81 1.36
N VAL A 66 16.04 17.25 1.24
CA VAL A 66 16.24 15.84 0.88
C VAL A 66 15.67 14.92 1.97
N MET A 67 15.73 15.33 3.24
CA MET A 67 15.18 14.56 4.35
C MET A 67 13.67 14.37 4.24
N VAL A 68 12.93 15.47 4.05
CA VAL A 68 11.48 15.41 3.91
C VAL A 68 11.09 14.64 2.64
N LEU A 69 11.75 14.92 1.51
CA LEU A 69 11.48 14.22 0.26
C LEU A 69 11.71 12.70 0.37
N SER A 70 12.78 12.29 1.06
CA SER A 70 13.06 10.86 1.26
C SER A 70 12.06 10.20 2.18
N TYR A 71 11.57 10.92 3.22
CA TYR A 71 10.52 10.41 4.09
C TYR A 71 9.24 10.12 3.31
N ASP A 72 8.82 11.05 2.44
CA ASP A 72 7.64 10.84 1.59
C ASP A 72 7.81 9.62 0.66
N CYS A 73 8.98 9.46 0.04
CA CYS A 73 9.26 8.30 -0.83
C CYS A 73 9.19 6.99 -0.05
N ILE A 74 9.78 6.94 1.16
CA ILE A 74 9.77 5.75 2.01
C ILE A 74 8.34 5.43 2.45
N GLU A 75 7.57 6.42 2.86
CA GLU A 75 6.21 6.21 3.33
C GLU A 75 5.28 5.72 2.20
N ILE A 76 5.44 6.24 0.97
CA ILE A 76 4.71 5.72 -0.20
C ILE A 76 5.06 4.25 -0.44
N SER A 77 6.34 3.88 -0.36
CA SER A 77 6.75 2.48 -0.53
C SER A 77 6.18 1.59 0.58
N ASN A 78 6.17 2.06 1.83
CA ASN A 78 5.58 1.33 2.96
C ASN A 78 4.07 1.09 2.76
N LEU A 79 3.33 2.14 2.36
CA LEU A 79 1.89 2.05 2.11
C LEU A 79 1.58 1.15 0.91
N SER A 80 2.42 1.17 -0.13
CA SER A 80 2.28 0.31 -1.31
C SER A 80 2.52 -1.17 -0.97
N ASN A 81 3.53 -1.44 -0.14
CA ASN A 81 3.79 -2.77 0.41
C ASN A 81 2.66 -3.24 1.33
N LEU A 82 2.10 -2.36 2.17
CA LEU A 82 0.95 -2.66 3.01
C LEU A 82 -0.28 -3.04 2.17
N ALA A 83 -0.58 -2.24 1.14
CA ALA A 83 -1.72 -2.48 0.26
C ALA A 83 -1.60 -3.82 -0.49
N SER A 84 -0.42 -4.10 -1.05
CA SER A 84 -0.18 -5.34 -1.79
C SER A 84 -0.27 -6.60 -0.93
N ARG A 85 0.27 -6.55 0.30
CA ARG A 85 0.27 -7.71 1.21
C ARG A 85 -1.08 -7.95 1.85
N ASN A 86 -1.77 -6.88 2.26
CA ASN A 86 -2.93 -7.01 3.14
C ASN A 86 -4.25 -6.74 2.42
N LEU A 87 -4.31 -5.78 1.48
CA LEU A 87 -5.58 -5.35 0.91
C LEU A 87 -5.94 -6.09 -0.37
N TYR A 88 -5.02 -6.18 -1.34
CA TYR A 88 -5.37 -6.60 -2.70
C TYR A 88 -6.01 -7.97 -2.75
N ARG A 89 -5.35 -8.97 -2.15
CA ARG A 89 -5.86 -10.34 -2.15
C ARG A 89 -7.19 -10.46 -1.40
N GLN A 90 -7.30 -9.82 -0.23
CA GLN A 90 -8.50 -9.92 0.60
C GLN A 90 -9.70 -9.26 -0.09
N LEU A 91 -9.53 -8.07 -0.64
CA LEU A 91 -10.56 -7.38 -1.41
C LEU A 91 -10.95 -8.14 -2.68
N HIS A 92 -9.97 -8.70 -3.41
CA HIS A 92 -10.25 -9.46 -4.61
C HIS A 92 -11.04 -10.75 -4.31
N LEU A 93 -10.71 -11.45 -3.22
CA LEU A 93 -11.39 -12.69 -2.84
C LEU A 93 -12.66 -12.47 -1.99
N PHE A 94 -12.94 -11.24 -1.56
CA PHE A 94 -14.09 -10.95 -0.72
C PHE A 94 -15.39 -11.46 -1.35
N GLY A 95 -16.21 -12.14 -0.56
CA GLY A 95 -17.50 -12.69 -0.99
C GLY A 95 -17.44 -13.90 -1.94
N HIS A 96 -16.26 -14.30 -2.43
CA HIS A 96 -16.10 -15.50 -3.25
C HIS A 96 -16.26 -16.77 -2.41
N ARG A 97 -16.87 -17.80 -3.00
CA ARG A 97 -17.12 -19.09 -2.34
C ARG A 97 -16.32 -20.21 -2.95
N SER A 98 -16.12 -21.25 -2.13
CA SER A 98 -15.54 -22.51 -2.54
C SER A 98 -16.40 -23.26 -3.56
N SER A 99 -17.72 -23.03 -3.60
CA SER A 99 -18.60 -23.61 -4.61
C SER A 99 -19.63 -22.60 -5.16
N PRO A 100 -19.86 -22.57 -6.48
CA PRO A 100 -20.80 -21.64 -7.12
C PRO A 100 -22.29 -21.99 -6.92
N GLN A 101 -22.59 -23.20 -6.41
CA GLN A 101 -23.95 -23.71 -6.24
C GLN A 101 -24.51 -23.50 -4.82
N GLU A 102 -23.69 -23.01 -3.89
CA GLU A 102 -24.10 -22.78 -2.52
C GLU A 102 -25.05 -21.58 -2.45
N VAL A 103 -26.30 -21.82 -2.07
CA VAL A 103 -27.29 -20.76 -1.86
C VAL A 103 -26.97 -20.06 -0.54
N LEU A 104 -26.87 -18.72 -0.56
CA LEU A 104 -26.73 -17.95 0.68
C LEU A 104 -28.00 -18.05 1.51
N LEU A 105 -27.81 -18.34 2.79
CA LEU A 105 -28.83 -18.06 3.78
C LEU A 105 -29.01 -16.54 3.92
N GLU A 106 -30.22 -16.12 4.26
CA GLU A 106 -30.50 -14.72 4.57
C GLU A 106 -29.65 -14.28 5.77
N GLY A 107 -28.98 -13.13 5.67
CA GLY A 107 -28.12 -12.58 6.73
C GLY A 107 -26.63 -12.88 6.58
N GLU A 108 -26.26 -13.94 5.84
CA GLU A 108 -24.84 -14.31 5.64
C GLU A 108 -24.01 -13.20 4.95
N PRO A 109 -24.51 -12.50 3.91
CA PRO A 109 -23.80 -11.35 3.33
C PRO A 109 -23.51 -10.22 4.32
N GLN A 110 -24.49 -9.90 5.16
CA GLN A 110 -24.39 -8.84 6.16
C GLN A 110 -23.39 -9.22 7.24
N LYS A 111 -23.44 -10.46 7.71
CA LYS A 111 -22.47 -11.00 8.66
C LYS A 111 -21.06 -10.96 8.08
N ALA A 112 -20.87 -11.49 6.87
CA ALA A 112 -19.58 -11.48 6.19
C ALA A 112 -19.02 -10.06 6.00
N PHE A 113 -19.88 -9.09 5.67
CA PHE A 113 -19.49 -7.69 5.58
C PHE A 113 -19.07 -7.13 6.95
N GLY A 114 -19.88 -7.35 7.98
CA GLY A 114 -19.59 -6.90 9.35
C GLY A 114 -18.27 -7.45 9.90
N GLU A 115 -17.99 -8.74 9.67
CA GLU A 115 -16.73 -9.37 10.06
C GLU A 115 -15.52 -8.80 9.29
N SER A 116 -15.75 -8.34 8.07
CA SER A 116 -14.73 -7.71 7.22
C SER A 116 -14.58 -6.19 7.42
N LEU A 117 -15.33 -5.57 8.34
CA LEU A 117 -15.23 -4.13 8.58
C LEU A 117 -13.79 -3.64 8.86
N PRO A 118 -12.94 -4.37 9.61
CA PRO A 118 -11.53 -3.99 9.79
C PRO A 118 -10.74 -3.88 8.48
N LEU A 119 -11.05 -4.73 7.47
CA LEU A 119 -10.42 -4.67 6.15
C LEU A 119 -10.77 -3.35 5.44
N PHE A 120 -12.05 -2.96 5.48
CA PHE A 120 -12.50 -1.72 4.85
C PHE A 120 -12.00 -0.48 5.59
N MET A 121 -11.92 -0.52 6.93
CA MET A 121 -11.28 0.54 7.71
C MET A 121 -9.79 0.69 7.35
N GLN A 122 -9.06 -0.42 7.20
CA GLN A 122 -7.67 -0.39 6.76
C GLN A 122 -7.53 0.17 5.33
N LEU A 123 -8.47 -0.15 4.44
CA LEU A 123 -8.54 0.44 3.10
C LEU A 123 -8.74 1.96 3.17
N CYS A 124 -9.67 2.44 4.00
CA CYS A 124 -9.89 3.87 4.23
C CYS A 124 -8.62 4.55 4.72
N GLU A 125 -8.00 4.04 5.78
CA GLU A 125 -6.79 4.61 6.35
C GLU A 125 -5.63 4.65 5.34
N THR A 126 -5.38 3.53 4.65
CA THR A 126 -4.28 3.41 3.68
C THR A 126 -4.46 4.42 2.54
N THR A 127 -5.69 4.57 2.03
CA THR A 127 -5.96 5.47 0.91
C THR A 127 -5.90 6.95 1.29
N ILE A 128 -6.33 7.29 2.51
CA ILE A 128 -6.20 8.64 3.09
C ILE A 128 -4.72 8.99 3.26
N ARG A 129 -3.95 8.13 3.93
CA ARG A 129 -2.52 8.35 4.16
C ARG A 129 -1.74 8.44 2.85
N MET A 130 -2.04 7.57 1.89
CA MET A 130 -1.41 7.60 0.56
C MET A 130 -1.69 8.92 -0.15
N ARG A 131 -2.94 9.41 -0.14
CA ARG A 131 -3.28 10.71 -0.73
C ARG A 131 -2.46 11.82 -0.09
N ASP A 132 -2.40 11.86 1.24
CA ASP A 132 -1.75 12.95 1.96
C ASP A 132 -0.25 13.01 1.66
N VAL A 133 0.43 11.85 1.63
CA VAL A 133 1.85 11.77 1.31
C VAL A 133 2.11 12.09 -0.16
N LEU A 134 1.26 11.63 -1.09
CA LEU A 134 1.37 12.01 -2.50
C LEU A 134 1.16 13.52 -2.72
N GLY A 135 0.29 14.14 -1.92
CA GLY A 135 0.05 15.60 -1.93
C GLY A 135 1.29 16.37 -1.50
N ASN A 136 1.88 15.96 -0.38
CA ASN A 136 3.13 16.53 0.10
C ASN A 136 4.25 16.40 -0.93
N LEU A 137 4.42 15.21 -1.51
CA LEU A 137 5.43 14.95 -2.53
C LEU A 137 5.23 15.82 -3.78
N LEU A 138 3.98 15.93 -4.26
CA LEU A 138 3.67 16.75 -5.44
C LEU A 138 3.91 18.24 -5.17
N GLN A 139 3.55 18.74 -3.99
CA GLN A 139 3.82 20.11 -3.59
C GLN A 139 5.32 20.41 -3.54
N GLN A 140 6.12 19.47 -3.01
CA GLN A 140 7.58 19.58 -2.98
C GLN A 140 8.17 19.57 -4.39
N LEU A 141 7.75 18.65 -5.25
CA LEU A 141 8.18 18.61 -6.66
C LEU A 141 7.79 19.90 -7.38
N ASN A 142 6.57 20.40 -7.15
CA ASN A 142 6.12 21.67 -7.72
C ASN A 142 7.01 22.83 -7.25
N SER A 143 7.41 22.87 -5.97
CA SER A 143 8.31 23.91 -5.45
C SER A 143 9.70 23.90 -6.10
N VAL A 144 10.21 22.72 -6.48
CA VAL A 144 11.51 22.54 -7.13
C VAL A 144 11.46 22.90 -8.61
N TYR A 145 10.40 22.48 -9.30
CA TYR A 145 10.26 22.63 -10.75
C TYR A 145 9.45 23.87 -11.17
N SER A 146 8.85 24.61 -10.24
CA SER A 146 8.13 25.85 -10.52
C SER A 146 9.05 26.90 -11.15
N LEU A 147 8.79 27.22 -12.43
CA LEU A 147 9.51 28.21 -13.23
C LEU A 147 9.25 29.67 -12.80
N ARG A 148 8.47 29.90 -11.75
CA ARG A 148 7.71 31.15 -11.60
C ARG A 148 8.39 32.28 -10.84
N ASP A 149 9.58 32.10 -10.27
CA ASP A 149 10.22 33.21 -9.57
C ASP A 149 11.71 33.38 -9.90
N LYS A 150 12.01 34.39 -10.72
CA LYS A 150 13.38 34.82 -11.03
C LYS A 150 14.08 35.40 -9.78
N ASN A 151 13.34 35.65 -8.69
CA ASN A 151 13.84 36.31 -7.48
C ASN A 151 13.96 35.37 -6.26
N VAL A 152 13.42 34.14 -6.29
CA VAL A 152 13.56 33.16 -5.20
C VAL A 152 14.80 32.30 -5.43
N ARG A 153 15.92 32.77 -4.88
CA ARG A 153 17.28 32.28 -5.17
C ARG A 153 17.80 30.99 -4.52
N PRO A 154 17.13 30.22 -3.62
CA PRO A 154 17.82 29.05 -3.06
C PRO A 154 17.89 27.84 -4.01
N LEU A 155 16.89 27.64 -4.87
CA LEU A 155 16.70 26.37 -5.62
C LEU A 155 17.20 26.40 -7.07
N ASN A 156 17.67 27.55 -7.56
CA ASN A 156 18.20 27.67 -8.92
C ASN A 156 19.44 26.79 -9.19
N SER A 157 20.16 26.37 -8.14
CA SER A 157 21.25 25.38 -8.22
C SER A 157 20.78 23.93 -8.43
N ILE A 158 19.48 23.65 -8.28
CA ILE A 158 18.89 22.30 -8.37
C ILE A 158 18.34 21.99 -9.77
N LYS A 159 18.45 22.91 -10.73
CA LYS A 159 17.93 22.75 -12.11
C LYS A 159 18.42 21.50 -12.86
N ASN A 160 19.52 20.87 -12.41
CA ASN A 160 20.06 19.64 -12.98
C ASN A 160 19.79 18.38 -12.12
N LEU A 161 19.07 18.51 -10.99
CA LEU A 161 18.78 17.39 -10.12
C LEU A 161 17.63 16.56 -10.71
N LYS A 162 17.95 15.34 -11.10
CA LYS A 162 16.96 14.35 -11.51
C LYS A 162 16.44 13.65 -10.27
N LEU A 163 15.26 14.07 -9.80
CA LEU A 163 14.57 13.46 -8.66
C LEU A 163 13.87 12.15 -9.08
N ARG A 164 14.61 11.23 -9.71
CA ARG A 164 14.08 9.98 -10.27
C ARG A 164 13.30 9.18 -9.24
N THR A 165 13.88 8.96 -8.07
CA THR A 165 13.25 8.22 -6.97
C THR A 165 11.93 8.83 -6.52
N ALA A 166 11.82 10.16 -6.50
CA ALA A 166 10.57 10.85 -6.15
C ALA A 166 9.48 10.63 -7.20
N PHE A 167 9.83 10.69 -8.49
CA PHE A 167 8.87 10.38 -9.56
C PHE A 167 8.49 8.90 -9.61
N GLU A 168 9.41 8.00 -9.28
CA GLU A 168 9.11 6.57 -9.14
C GLU A 168 8.15 6.32 -7.98
N ALA A 169 8.39 6.91 -6.80
CA ALA A 169 7.49 6.83 -5.66
C ALA A 169 6.11 7.41 -5.99
N LEU A 170 6.04 8.56 -6.66
CA LEU A 170 4.78 9.14 -7.14
C LEU A 170 4.02 8.15 -8.04
N GLY A 171 4.71 7.51 -8.99
CA GLY A 171 4.12 6.49 -9.85
C GLY A 171 3.64 5.26 -9.08
N GLU A 172 4.41 4.80 -8.09
CA GLU A 172 4.07 3.66 -7.23
C GLU A 172 2.77 3.93 -6.45
N GLY A 173 2.67 5.07 -5.76
CA GLY A 173 1.46 5.42 -5.00
C GLY A 173 0.23 5.62 -5.89
N LEU A 174 0.39 6.20 -7.09
CA LEU A 174 -0.70 6.30 -8.06
C LEU A 174 -1.14 4.92 -8.60
N ALA A 175 -0.20 4.00 -8.80
CA ALA A 175 -0.50 2.64 -9.23
C ALA A 175 -1.33 1.89 -8.18
N VAL A 176 -1.09 2.13 -6.88
CA VAL A 176 -1.92 1.56 -5.80
C VAL A 176 -3.39 1.92 -5.97
N PHE A 177 -3.70 3.19 -6.24
CA PHE A 177 -5.09 3.61 -6.46
C PHE A 177 -5.71 2.95 -7.69
N LEU A 178 -4.97 2.83 -8.79
CA LEU A 178 -5.46 2.15 -10.00
C LEU A 178 -5.76 0.67 -9.76
N VAL A 179 -4.88 -0.03 -9.03
CA VAL A 179 -5.08 -1.44 -8.70
C VAL A 179 -6.30 -1.61 -7.78
N LEU A 180 -6.45 -0.76 -6.76
CA LEU A 180 -7.62 -0.78 -5.88
C LEU A 180 -8.92 -0.51 -6.65
N ASP A 181 -8.92 0.48 -7.55
CA ASP A 181 -10.07 0.78 -8.42
C ASP A 181 -10.47 -0.44 -9.25
N GLU A 182 -9.50 -1.12 -9.88
CA GLU A 182 -9.78 -2.28 -10.70
C GLU A 182 -10.29 -3.48 -9.86
N ILE A 183 -9.72 -3.71 -8.68
CA ILE A 183 -10.18 -4.76 -7.76
C ILE A 183 -11.64 -4.51 -7.32
N ILE A 184 -11.95 -3.30 -6.87
CA ILE A 184 -13.32 -2.93 -6.44
C ILE A 184 -14.30 -3.04 -7.60
N LYS A 185 -13.87 -2.66 -8.82
CA LYS A 185 -14.70 -2.75 -10.03
C LYS A 185 -15.00 -4.19 -10.44
N GLN A 186 -14.01 -5.09 -10.33
CA GLN A 186 -14.19 -6.51 -10.67
C GLN A 186 -15.00 -7.27 -9.61
N ASN A 187 -14.88 -6.91 -8.33
CA ASN A 187 -15.59 -7.58 -7.26
C ASN A 187 -16.95 -6.93 -6.93
N ALA A 188 -17.99 -7.36 -7.63
CA ALA A 188 -19.36 -6.89 -7.41
C ALA A 188 -19.92 -7.21 -6.01
N HIS A 189 -19.36 -8.19 -5.29
CA HIS A 189 -19.84 -8.58 -3.96
C HIS A 189 -19.65 -7.47 -2.92
N ILE A 190 -18.58 -6.68 -3.03
CA ILE A 190 -18.27 -5.61 -2.05
C ILE A 190 -19.43 -4.62 -1.96
N LYS A 191 -19.82 -4.02 -3.08
CA LYS A 191 -20.90 -3.02 -3.12
C LYS A 191 -22.25 -3.64 -2.76
N SER A 192 -22.50 -4.87 -3.20
CA SER A 192 -23.74 -5.59 -2.91
C SER A 192 -23.90 -5.88 -1.40
N TYR A 193 -22.85 -6.42 -0.77
CA TYR A 193 -22.89 -6.80 0.64
C TYR A 193 -22.91 -5.56 1.54
N LEU A 194 -22.19 -4.50 1.17
CA LEU A 194 -22.26 -3.20 1.84
C LEU A 194 -23.71 -2.67 1.84
N ALA A 195 -24.39 -2.63 0.69
CA ALA A 195 -25.77 -2.16 0.62
C ALA A 195 -26.74 -2.99 1.48
N LEU A 196 -26.54 -4.32 1.54
CA LEU A 196 -27.34 -5.20 2.41
C LEU A 196 -27.06 -4.93 3.89
N PHE A 197 -25.80 -4.68 4.26
CA PHE A 197 -25.37 -4.34 5.61
C PHE A 197 -25.93 -2.98 6.05
N SER A 198 -25.79 -1.93 5.23
CA SER A 198 -26.36 -0.60 5.51
C SER A 198 -27.88 -0.67 5.67
N ARG A 199 -28.58 -1.47 4.85
CA ARG A 199 -30.02 -1.69 5.02
C ARG A 199 -30.36 -2.40 6.33
N MET A 200 -29.53 -3.35 6.76
CA MET A 200 -29.71 -4.03 8.04
C MET A 200 -29.52 -3.06 9.21
N LEU A 201 -28.46 -2.25 9.20
CA LEU A 201 -28.22 -1.24 10.24
C LEU A 201 -29.39 -0.27 10.37
N ASN A 202 -29.94 0.20 9.25
CA ASN A 202 -31.13 1.05 9.26
C ASN A 202 -32.35 0.38 9.92
N LYS A 203 -32.52 -0.94 9.77
CA LYS A 203 -33.59 -1.67 10.46
C LYS A 203 -33.33 -1.82 11.95
N VAL A 204 -32.09 -2.11 12.35
CA VAL A 204 -31.70 -2.21 13.76
C VAL A 204 -31.92 -0.87 14.48
N LYS A 205 -31.61 0.25 13.82
CA LYS A 205 -31.88 1.61 14.33
C LYS A 205 -33.36 1.90 14.60
N LEU A 206 -34.27 1.26 13.85
CA LEU A 206 -35.71 1.44 14.02
C LEU A 206 -36.28 0.58 15.16
N ASP A 207 -35.53 -0.39 15.67
CA ASP A 207 -35.99 -1.39 16.64
C ASP A 207 -34.93 -1.65 17.73
N LEU A 208 -34.44 -0.55 18.33
CA LEU A 208 -33.33 -0.57 19.31
C LEU A 208 -33.66 -1.37 20.58
N ASP A 209 -34.93 -1.34 21.02
CA ASP A 209 -35.41 -2.01 22.24
C ASP A 209 -35.28 -3.54 22.16
N THR A 210 -35.21 -4.09 20.95
CA THR A 210 -35.16 -5.54 20.72
C THR A 210 -33.72 -6.10 20.76
N PHE A 211 -32.69 -5.27 20.55
CA PHE A 211 -31.31 -5.75 20.36
C PHE A 211 -30.35 -5.45 21.53
N ASP A 212 -30.76 -4.68 22.55
CA ASP A 212 -29.91 -4.29 23.70
C ASP A 212 -28.55 -3.70 23.27
N ILE A 213 -28.56 -2.93 22.18
CA ILE A 213 -27.35 -2.28 21.62
C ILE A 213 -27.30 -0.84 22.12
N ASN A 214 -26.11 -0.41 22.56
CA ASN A 214 -25.86 0.99 22.87
C ASN A 214 -25.96 1.85 21.60
N VAL A 215 -26.78 2.90 21.66
CA VAL A 215 -27.01 3.82 20.55
C VAL A 215 -25.71 4.47 20.07
N GLU A 216 -24.79 4.77 20.99
CA GLU A 216 -23.50 5.39 20.66
C GLU A 216 -22.61 4.47 19.79
N ASP A 217 -22.57 3.17 20.11
CA ASP A 217 -21.78 2.20 19.34
C ASP A 217 -22.37 1.99 17.93
N LEU A 218 -23.71 2.01 17.84
CA LEU A 218 -24.40 1.88 16.56
C LEU A 218 -24.17 3.09 15.65
N ASP A 219 -24.11 4.30 16.21
CA ASP A 219 -23.80 5.52 15.46
C ASP A 219 -22.35 5.53 14.95
N LEU A 220 -21.41 5.01 15.74
CA LEU A 220 -20.01 4.83 15.29
C LEU A 220 -19.90 3.87 14.11
N ILE A 221 -20.60 2.73 14.16
CA ILE A 221 -20.61 1.77 13.05
C ILE A 221 -21.23 2.40 11.80
N ASP A 222 -22.35 3.11 11.96
CA ASP A 222 -23.01 3.77 10.83
C ASP A 222 -22.13 4.85 10.19
N GLN A 223 -21.38 5.60 11.00
CA GLN A 223 -20.40 6.57 10.51
C GLN A 223 -19.30 5.87 9.69
N VAL A 224 -18.74 4.77 10.20
CA VAL A 224 -17.73 3.99 9.48
C VAL A 224 -18.28 3.45 8.16
N VAL A 225 -19.49 2.90 8.17
CA VAL A 225 -20.16 2.39 6.97
C VAL A 225 -20.39 3.49 5.95
N GLY A 226 -20.87 4.66 6.39
CA GLY A 226 -21.06 5.81 5.51
C GLY A 226 -19.73 6.33 4.91
N ASP A 227 -18.63 6.26 5.66
CA ASP A 227 -17.31 6.63 5.14
C ASP A 227 -16.78 5.61 4.13
N VAL A 228 -17.05 4.32 4.33
CA VAL A 228 -16.74 3.26 3.35
C VAL A 228 -17.59 3.42 2.09
N GLU A 229 -18.89 3.72 2.21
CA GLU A 229 -19.77 3.99 1.05
C GLU A 229 -19.23 5.14 0.21
N LYS A 230 -18.97 6.30 0.82
CA LYS A 230 -18.40 7.46 0.13
C LYS A 230 -17.07 7.14 -0.54
N LEU A 231 -16.23 6.33 0.11
CA LEU A 231 -14.95 5.92 -0.44
C LEU A 231 -15.10 5.06 -1.70
N LEU A 232 -16.10 4.18 -1.75
CA LEU A 232 -16.33 3.24 -2.86
C LEU A 232 -17.20 3.81 -4.00
N GLU A 233 -17.88 4.94 -3.77
CA GLU A 233 -18.67 5.63 -4.79
C GLU A 233 -17.80 6.29 -5.87
N VAL A 234 -16.65 6.85 -5.49
CA VAL A 234 -15.76 7.56 -6.41
C VAL A 234 -14.50 6.72 -6.64
N SER A 235 -13.99 6.72 -7.88
CA SER A 235 -12.69 6.09 -8.17
C SER A 235 -11.60 6.67 -7.26
N PHE A 236 -10.81 5.82 -6.62
CA PHE A 236 -9.67 6.22 -5.79
C PHE A 236 -8.73 7.11 -6.58
N PHE A 237 -8.44 6.73 -7.82
CA PHE A 237 -7.60 7.53 -8.70
C PHE A 237 -8.23 8.89 -8.98
N GLN A 238 -9.47 8.95 -9.44
CA GLN A 238 -10.11 10.21 -9.83
C GLN A 238 -10.41 11.14 -8.64
N ALA A 239 -10.98 10.60 -7.55
CA ALA A 239 -11.34 11.37 -6.36
C ALA A 239 -10.12 12.00 -5.69
N ARG A 240 -8.98 11.31 -5.75
CA ARG A 240 -7.80 11.69 -4.97
C ARG A 240 -6.79 12.43 -5.83
N THR A 241 -6.63 12.14 -7.11
CA THR A 241 -5.73 12.92 -8.00
C THR A 241 -6.22 14.33 -8.28
N ILE A 242 -7.54 14.54 -8.41
CA ILE A 242 -8.11 15.89 -8.63
C ILE A 242 -7.81 16.80 -7.43
N ASN A 243 -7.83 16.25 -6.21
CA ASN A 243 -7.52 16.98 -4.98
C ASN A 243 -6.01 17.16 -4.72
N LEU A 244 -5.13 16.53 -5.49
CA LEU A 244 -3.68 16.77 -5.39
C LEU A 244 -3.25 18.06 -6.10
N VAL A 245 -4.09 18.59 -7.01
CA VAL A 245 -3.75 19.71 -7.90
C VAL A 245 -4.48 21.01 -7.53
N GLY A 246 -5.49 20.95 -6.66
CA GLY A 246 -6.25 22.11 -6.16
C GLY A 246 -5.66 22.69 -4.89
#